data_AF-A0AAX6MLG6-F1
#
_entry.id   AF-A0AAX6MLG6-F1
#
_cell.length_a   1.000
_cell.length_b   1.000
_cell.length_c   1.000
_cell.angle_alpha   90.00
_cell.angle_beta   90.00
_cell.angle_gamma   90.00
#
_symmetry.space_group_name_H-M   'P 1'
#
loop_
_entity.id
_entity.type
_entity.pdbx_description
1 polymer ?
#
loop_
_entity_poly.entity_id
_entity_poly.type
_entity_poly.pdbx_seq_one_letter_code
_entity_poly.pdbx_strand_id
1 'polypeptide(L)'
;MKASWILALVAATPMALALGQESSADGADLVTRAAVKKRVLTFDCDRMPEVCHNMCFATNCKHKPKQLTWDKPRSSVEGKRRRTAGCGSNNRCSQKKLGKKGFNCDEYPFASSKQADRGGQINRCVPERENSRQGSALNQFYHSRGKYRATGCKSKKNCSFTVAFKGSKTKTIGPCKKTPNCKNDGNQWTKTGPVRRDEIEEPQQPATVVEYKLRRSGDTILASDDLQPGDLVYHIVERNATLAEEQHSGHVFNEFAGVEQYDYMNDNMDMEEDEILERI
;
A
#
# COMPACT_ATOMS: atom_id res chain seq x y z
N MET A 1 -75.42 25.43 47.56
CA MET A 1 -74.25 25.69 48.43
C MET A 1 -73.03 25.90 47.53
N LYS A 2 -72.40 27.08 47.60
CA LYS A 2 -70.97 27.47 47.35
C LYS A 2 -70.28 26.85 46.10
N ALA A 3 -69.64 27.53 45.15
CA ALA A 3 -69.02 28.86 44.99
C ALA A 3 -68.79 29.06 43.45
N SER A 4 -69.06 30.22 42.85
CA SER A 4 -68.11 31.32 42.51
C SER A 4 -66.91 31.00 41.61
N TRP A 5 -66.60 31.75 40.54
CA TRP A 5 -67.14 32.94 39.83
C TRP A 5 -66.16 33.24 38.64
N ILE A 6 -66.47 34.26 37.80
CA ILE A 6 -65.58 35.07 36.91
C ILE A 6 -65.36 34.57 35.47
N LEU A 7 -66.03 35.18 34.47
CA LEU A 7 -65.77 36.45 33.74
C LEU A 7 -64.55 36.41 32.80
N ALA A 8 -64.86 36.50 31.51
CA ALA A 8 -63.93 36.66 30.40
C ALA A 8 -63.33 38.08 30.36
N LEU A 9 -62.03 38.16 30.06
CA LEU A 9 -61.34 39.40 29.72
C LEU A 9 -60.53 39.17 28.45
N VAL A 10 -60.89 39.93 27.41
CA VAL A 10 -60.20 40.04 26.12
C VAL A 10 -58.92 40.86 26.35
N ALA A 11 -57.78 40.35 25.91
CA ALA A 11 -56.55 41.13 25.81
C ALA A 11 -55.93 40.95 24.41
N ALA A 12 -55.77 42.08 23.74
CA ALA A 12 -55.19 42.24 22.42
C ALA A 12 -53.69 41.89 22.41
N THR A 13 -53.24 41.20 21.36
CA THR A 13 -51.82 40.99 21.06
C THR A 13 -51.33 42.05 20.07
N PRO A 14 -50.16 42.69 20.30
CA PRO A 14 -49.58 43.64 19.38
C PRO A 14 -48.85 42.94 18.23
N MET A 15 -49.05 43.47 17.03
CA MET A 15 -48.27 43.18 15.82
C MET A 15 -46.87 43.79 16.00
N ALA A 16 -45.83 42.96 16.10
CA ALA A 16 -44.45 43.40 16.05
C ALA A 16 -43.94 43.33 14.60
N LEU A 17 -43.62 44.49 14.02
CA LEU A 17 -42.81 44.60 12.81
C LEU A 17 -41.42 44.00 13.07
N ALA A 18 -41.09 42.89 12.41
CA ALA A 18 -39.71 42.44 12.28
C ALA A 18 -39.11 43.13 11.04
N LEU A 19 -38.23 44.10 11.29
CA LEU A 19 -37.35 44.69 10.29
C LEU A 19 -36.47 43.59 9.70
N GLY A 20 -36.47 43.48 8.37
CA GLY A 20 -35.52 42.65 7.65
C GLY A 20 -34.11 43.14 7.89
N GLN A 21 -33.27 42.28 8.44
CA GLN A 21 -31.82 42.39 8.35
C GLN A 21 -31.35 41.40 7.29
N GLU A 22 -30.96 41.94 6.13
CA GLU A 22 -30.10 41.26 5.18
C GLU A 22 -28.76 40.98 5.86
N SER A 23 -28.45 39.71 6.11
CA SER A 23 -27.11 39.29 6.53
C SER A 23 -26.30 38.88 5.30
N SER A 24 -25.76 39.86 4.59
CA SER A 24 -24.60 39.69 3.74
C SER A 24 -23.34 39.97 4.58
N ALA A 25 -22.68 38.91 5.04
CA ALA A 25 -21.30 38.87 5.49
C ALA A 25 -20.87 37.39 5.40
N ASP A 26 -20.19 37.01 4.32
CA ASP A 26 -18.73 36.97 4.21
C ASP A 26 -18.10 35.77 4.92
N GLY A 27 -17.35 34.99 4.13
CA GLY A 27 -16.26 34.17 4.63
C GLY A 27 -16.68 32.93 5.42
N ALA A 28 -17.45 32.02 4.80
CA ALA A 28 -17.41 30.62 5.21
C ALA A 28 -16.00 30.08 4.93
N ASP A 29 -15.16 30.23 5.95
CA ASP A 29 -13.91 29.57 6.29
C ASP A 29 -13.60 28.31 5.44
N LEU A 30 -13.17 28.54 4.20
CA LEU A 30 -12.37 27.59 3.45
C LEU A 30 -10.96 27.65 4.03
N VAL A 31 -10.77 27.15 5.26
CA VAL A 31 -9.50 26.50 5.55
C VAL A 31 -9.45 25.30 4.62
N THR A 32 -8.85 25.50 3.45
CA THR A 32 -8.25 24.42 2.69
C THR A 32 -7.29 23.73 3.66
N ARG A 33 -7.78 22.73 4.38
CA ARG A 33 -6.92 21.72 4.99
C ARG A 33 -6.12 21.22 3.80
N ALA A 34 -4.86 21.65 3.69
CA ALA A 34 -3.95 21.13 2.69
C ALA A 34 -4.10 19.61 2.73
N ALA A 35 -4.58 19.03 1.62
CA ALA A 35 -4.81 17.60 1.56
C ALA A 35 -3.52 16.92 1.99
N VAL A 36 -3.59 16.05 2.98
CA VAL A 36 -2.40 15.37 3.50
C VAL A 36 -1.82 14.57 2.34
N LYS A 37 -0.65 14.99 1.84
CA LYS A 37 0.07 14.31 0.76
C LYS A 37 0.20 12.83 1.10
N LYS A 38 -0.29 11.96 0.22
CA LYS A 38 -0.13 10.52 0.39
C LYS A 38 1.34 10.16 0.20
N ARG A 39 1.77 9.13 0.92
CA ARG A 39 3.08 8.48 0.70
C ARG A 39 2.86 7.31 -0.24
N VAL A 40 3.60 7.28 -1.34
CA VAL A 40 3.53 6.23 -2.35
C VAL A 40 4.86 5.51 -2.38
N LEU A 41 4.88 4.23 -2.00
CA LEU A 41 6.07 3.39 -2.15
C LEU A 41 6.00 2.67 -3.49
N THR A 42 7.01 2.89 -4.33
CA THR A 42 7.10 2.24 -5.65
C THR A 42 7.99 1.02 -5.62
N PHE A 43 7.58 -0.02 -6.35
CA PHE A 43 8.39 -1.21 -6.60
C PHE A 43 8.80 -1.27 -8.06
N ASP A 44 10.10 -1.48 -8.31
CA ASP A 44 10.69 -1.53 -9.64
C ASP A 44 10.53 -2.92 -10.27
N CYS A 45 9.56 -3.06 -11.16
CA CYS A 45 9.25 -4.33 -11.80
C CYS A 45 10.30 -4.78 -12.83
N ASP A 46 11.25 -3.92 -13.23
CA ASP A 46 12.40 -4.34 -14.03
C ASP A 46 13.39 -5.17 -13.20
N ARG A 47 13.44 -4.94 -11.87
CA ARG A 47 14.37 -5.59 -10.93
C ARG A 47 13.71 -6.71 -10.11
N MET A 48 12.39 -6.68 -9.94
CA MET A 48 11.61 -7.69 -9.21
C MET A 48 10.32 -8.10 -9.93
N PRO A 49 10.40 -8.61 -11.18
CA PRO A 49 9.22 -8.89 -11.99
C PRO A 49 8.25 -9.90 -11.38
N GLU A 50 8.74 -10.94 -10.70
CA GLU A 50 7.90 -11.99 -10.10
C GLU A 50 7.19 -11.50 -8.84
N VAL A 51 7.88 -10.69 -8.03
CA VAL A 51 7.26 -10.00 -6.88
C VAL A 51 6.20 -9.00 -7.35
N CYS A 52 6.52 -8.18 -8.36
CA CYS A 52 5.54 -7.28 -8.98
C CYS A 52 4.33 -8.05 -9.52
N HIS A 53 4.55 -9.21 -10.16
CA HIS A 53 3.45 -10.06 -10.62
C HIS A 53 2.50 -10.40 -9.47
N ASN A 54 3.03 -10.86 -8.33
CA ASN A 54 2.20 -11.18 -7.16
C ASN A 54 1.43 -9.96 -6.64
N MET A 55 2.11 -8.84 -6.40
CA MET A 55 1.50 -7.62 -5.86
C MET A 55 0.44 -7.03 -6.81
N CYS A 56 0.72 -6.99 -8.11
CA CYS A 56 -0.25 -6.54 -9.11
C CYS A 56 -1.44 -7.50 -9.22
N PHE A 57 -1.23 -8.82 -9.18
CA PHE A 57 -2.35 -9.76 -9.18
C PHE A 57 -3.20 -9.58 -7.93
N ALA A 58 -2.59 -9.44 -6.75
CA ALA A 58 -3.30 -9.22 -5.52
C ALA A 58 -4.11 -7.92 -5.55
N THR A 59 -3.52 -6.81 -5.99
CA THR A 59 -4.17 -5.50 -5.97
C THR A 59 -5.13 -5.25 -7.13
N ASN A 60 -4.73 -5.56 -8.36
CA ASN A 60 -5.47 -5.23 -9.57
C ASN A 60 -6.48 -6.31 -9.98
N CYS A 61 -6.27 -7.56 -9.56
CA CYS A 61 -7.11 -8.69 -9.97
C CYS A 61 -7.89 -9.35 -8.83
N LYS A 62 -7.42 -9.18 -7.59
CA LYS A 62 -8.04 -9.76 -6.39
C LYS A 62 -8.34 -8.74 -5.32
N HIS A 63 -8.27 -7.46 -5.69
CA HIS A 63 -8.74 -6.31 -4.90
C HIS A 63 -8.19 -6.26 -3.47
N LYS A 64 -7.00 -6.83 -3.26
CA LYS A 64 -6.27 -6.64 -2.00
C LYS A 64 -5.88 -5.17 -1.86
N PRO A 65 -5.89 -4.63 -0.64
CA PRO A 65 -5.74 -3.20 -0.41
C PRO A 65 -4.38 -2.70 -0.91
N LYS A 66 -4.38 -1.65 -1.74
CA LYS A 66 -3.16 -0.93 -2.15
C LYS A 66 -2.62 0.00 -1.07
N GLN A 67 -3.50 0.55 -0.24
CA GLN A 67 -3.13 1.32 0.94
C GLN A 67 -2.84 0.36 2.09
N LEU A 68 -1.59 0.34 2.52
CA LEU A 68 -1.10 -0.47 3.62
C LEU A 68 -0.71 0.42 4.79
N THR A 69 -0.71 -0.16 5.98
CA THR A 69 -0.27 0.50 7.20
C THR A 69 0.81 -0.34 7.85
N TRP A 70 2.02 0.19 7.92
CA TRP A 70 3.08 -0.40 8.74
C TRP A 70 2.78 -0.13 10.21
N ASP A 71 2.38 -1.17 10.93
CA ASP A 71 2.03 -1.10 12.34
C ASP A 71 3.18 -1.48 13.28
N LYS A 72 4.38 -1.70 12.70
CA LYS A 72 5.59 -2.13 13.41
C LYS A 72 5.31 -3.35 14.30
N PRO A 73 4.85 -4.47 13.70
CA PRO A 73 4.42 -5.64 14.44
C PRO A 73 5.60 -6.25 15.22
N ARG A 74 5.30 -6.92 16.33
CA ARG A 74 6.27 -7.81 16.98
C ARG A 74 6.52 -9.02 16.07
N SER A 75 7.70 -9.63 16.16
CA SER A 75 8.08 -10.81 15.38
C SER A 75 7.07 -11.96 15.44
N SER A 76 6.42 -12.17 16.59
CA SER A 76 5.37 -13.20 16.74
C SER A 76 4.11 -12.91 15.92
N VAL A 77 3.72 -11.64 15.81
CA VAL A 77 2.57 -11.19 15.00
C VAL A 77 2.90 -11.30 13.52
N GLU A 78 4.09 -10.83 13.13
CA GLU A 78 4.56 -10.91 11.76
C GLU A 78 4.69 -12.37 11.28
N GLY A 79 5.28 -13.24 12.10
CA GLY A 79 5.36 -14.68 11.83
C GLY A 79 3.98 -15.33 11.74
N LYS A 80 3.00 -14.92 12.56
CA LYS A 80 1.60 -15.38 12.43
C LYS A 80 1.03 -14.96 11.08
N ARG A 81 1.21 -13.70 10.66
CA ARG A 81 0.75 -13.17 9.37
C ARG A 81 1.36 -13.93 8.18
N ARG A 82 2.66 -14.27 8.23
CA ARG A 82 3.32 -15.14 7.24
C ARG A 82 2.68 -16.52 7.16
N ARG A 83 2.45 -17.17 8.31
CA ARG A 83 1.80 -18.48 8.38
C ARG A 83 0.34 -18.45 7.91
N THR A 84 -0.39 -17.35 8.08
CA THR A 84 -1.75 -17.20 7.54
C THR A 84 -1.76 -16.89 6.05
N ALA A 85 -0.69 -16.30 5.50
CA ALA A 85 -0.49 -16.14 4.06
C ALA A 85 -0.12 -17.45 3.35
N GLY A 86 0.39 -18.44 4.09
CA GLY A 86 0.94 -19.68 3.54
C GLY A 86 2.46 -19.65 3.34
N CYS A 87 3.14 -18.62 3.84
CA CYS A 87 4.60 -18.41 3.73
C CYS A 87 5.37 -18.71 5.04
N GLY A 88 4.90 -19.65 5.85
CA GLY A 88 5.64 -20.12 7.03
C GLY A 88 6.76 -21.12 6.71
N SER A 89 7.40 -21.66 7.75
CA SER A 89 8.27 -22.83 7.64
C SER A 89 7.50 -24.01 6.99
N ASN A 90 8.07 -24.59 5.93
CA ASN A 90 7.45 -25.62 5.05
C ASN A 90 6.37 -25.12 4.06
N ASN A 91 6.48 -23.89 3.60
CA ASN A 91 5.65 -23.40 2.50
C ASN A 91 5.91 -24.15 1.17
N ARG A 92 5.00 -24.00 0.21
CA ARG A 92 5.09 -24.67 -1.10
C ARG A 92 6.35 -24.30 -1.89
N CYS A 93 6.92 -23.12 -1.65
CA CYS A 93 8.11 -22.62 -2.34
C CYS A 93 9.40 -23.23 -1.79
N SER A 94 9.36 -23.87 -0.63
CA SER A 94 10.47 -24.65 -0.08
C SER A 94 10.33 -26.17 -0.32
N GLN A 95 9.25 -26.64 -0.95
CA GLN A 95 9.02 -28.06 -1.22
C GLN A 95 9.58 -28.47 -2.59
N LYS A 96 10.36 -29.57 -2.64
CA LYS A 96 11.11 -30.05 -3.84
C LYS A 96 10.34 -30.11 -5.18
N LYS A 97 9.01 -30.25 -5.17
CA LYS A 97 8.20 -30.35 -6.40
C LYS A 97 7.79 -28.99 -7.00
N LEU A 98 7.74 -27.93 -6.20
CA LEU A 98 7.26 -26.60 -6.61
C LEU A 98 8.26 -25.48 -6.27
N GLY A 99 9.13 -25.71 -5.30
CA GLY A 99 10.25 -24.88 -4.92
C GLY A 99 11.54 -25.33 -5.58
N LYS A 100 12.01 -24.56 -6.56
CA LYS A 100 13.40 -24.66 -7.01
C LYS A 100 14.29 -24.00 -5.95
N LYS A 101 15.50 -24.53 -5.72
CA LYS A 101 16.54 -23.83 -4.95
C LYS A 101 16.66 -22.39 -5.48
N GLY A 102 16.70 -21.38 -4.61
CA GLY A 102 16.72 -19.98 -5.02
C GLY A 102 15.34 -19.31 -5.11
N PHE A 103 14.29 -19.91 -4.53
CA PHE A 103 12.94 -19.33 -4.50
C PHE A 103 12.39 -19.23 -3.07
N ASN A 104 11.73 -18.10 -2.79
CA ASN A 104 11.03 -17.81 -1.55
C ASN A 104 9.54 -17.62 -1.79
N CYS A 105 8.77 -17.71 -0.70
CA CYS A 105 7.37 -17.34 -0.69
C CYS A 105 7.28 -15.82 -0.45
N ASP A 106 6.71 -15.10 -1.42
CA ASP A 106 6.32 -13.68 -1.30
C ASP A 106 4.82 -13.62 -0.98
N GLU A 107 4.41 -12.67 -0.13
CA GLU A 107 3.02 -12.49 0.27
C GLU A 107 2.51 -11.05 0.12
N TYR A 108 1.26 -10.92 -0.29
CA TYR A 108 0.53 -9.66 -0.32
C TYR A 108 -0.90 -9.77 0.23
N PRO A 109 -1.35 -8.89 1.15
CA PRO A 109 -0.59 -7.82 1.81
C PRO A 109 0.60 -8.30 2.63
N PHE A 110 1.61 -7.44 2.80
CA PHE A 110 2.86 -7.78 3.49
C PHE A 110 2.61 -8.19 4.94
N ALA A 111 3.37 -9.17 5.46
CA ALA A 111 3.29 -9.56 6.87
C ALA A 111 3.64 -8.40 7.84
N SER A 112 4.44 -7.43 7.39
CA SER A 112 4.75 -6.21 8.14
C SER A 112 3.58 -5.20 8.22
N SER A 113 2.49 -5.42 7.49
CA SER A 113 1.34 -4.51 7.43
C SER A 113 0.15 -4.99 8.26
N LYS A 114 -0.64 -4.04 8.78
CA LYS A 114 -1.86 -4.32 9.54
C LYS A 114 -2.91 -5.08 8.72
N GLN A 115 -2.98 -4.84 7.42
CA GLN A 115 -3.94 -5.46 6.51
C GLN A 115 -3.79 -6.99 6.46
N ALA A 116 -2.60 -7.51 6.76
CA ALA A 116 -2.37 -8.95 6.84
C ALA A 116 -3.05 -9.63 8.04
N ASP A 117 -3.56 -8.89 9.03
CA ASP A 117 -4.37 -9.46 10.14
C ASP A 117 -5.68 -10.08 9.65
N ARG A 118 -6.20 -9.63 8.50
CA ARG A 118 -7.44 -10.14 7.91
C ARG A 118 -7.32 -11.57 7.39
N GLY A 119 -6.10 -12.06 7.15
CA GLY A 119 -5.90 -13.31 6.43
C GLY A 119 -6.18 -13.16 4.93
N GLY A 120 -6.19 -14.30 4.21
CA GLY A 120 -6.52 -14.32 2.78
C GLY A 120 -5.49 -13.62 1.88
N GLN A 121 -4.25 -13.47 2.35
CA GLN A 121 -3.16 -12.95 1.54
C GLN A 121 -2.88 -13.89 0.36
N ILE A 122 -2.44 -13.31 -0.75
CA ILE A 122 -1.99 -14.03 -1.92
C ILE A 122 -0.49 -14.22 -1.82
N ASN A 123 -0.03 -15.43 -2.06
CA ASN A 123 1.37 -15.78 -2.12
C ASN A 123 1.80 -16.26 -3.52
N ARG A 124 3.06 -15.95 -3.87
CA ARG A 124 3.75 -16.43 -5.07
C ARG A 124 5.12 -16.98 -4.70
N CYS A 125 5.56 -18.05 -5.36
CA CYS A 125 6.97 -18.44 -5.30
C CYS A 125 7.77 -17.55 -6.24
N VAL A 126 8.68 -16.75 -5.69
CA VAL A 126 9.49 -15.76 -6.40
C VAL A 126 10.97 -16.04 -6.18
N PRO A 127 11.89 -15.59 -7.05
CA PRO A 127 13.32 -15.71 -6.80
C PRO A 127 13.73 -15.03 -5.47
N GLU A 128 14.58 -15.69 -4.69
CA GLU A 128 15.06 -15.21 -3.38
C GLU A 128 15.59 -13.77 -3.44
N ARG A 129 16.36 -13.46 -4.50
CA ARG A 129 16.90 -12.12 -4.75
C ARG A 129 15.82 -11.04 -4.91
N GLU A 130 14.70 -11.36 -5.56
CA GLU A 130 13.62 -10.40 -5.79
C GLU A 130 12.87 -10.15 -4.49
N ASN A 131 12.64 -11.21 -3.72
CA ASN A 131 12.02 -11.10 -2.40
C ASN A 131 12.89 -10.29 -1.44
N SER A 132 14.21 -10.49 -1.50
CA SER A 132 15.18 -9.73 -0.73
C SER A 132 15.14 -8.24 -1.06
N ARG A 133 15.07 -7.88 -2.35
CA ARG A 133 14.90 -6.48 -2.79
C ARG A 133 13.61 -5.84 -2.29
N GLN A 134 12.49 -6.58 -2.31
CA GLN A 134 11.23 -6.06 -1.77
C GLN A 134 11.34 -5.80 -0.27
N GLY A 135 11.89 -6.77 0.49
CA GLY A 135 12.09 -6.64 1.92
C GLY A 135 13.04 -5.51 2.30
N SER A 136 14.12 -5.33 1.55
CA SER A 136 15.08 -4.25 1.72
C SER A 136 14.44 -2.88 1.44
N ALA A 137 13.63 -2.78 0.38
CA ALA A 137 12.87 -1.57 0.07
C ALA A 137 11.89 -1.17 1.18
N LEU A 138 11.17 -2.15 1.72
CA LEU A 138 10.28 -1.94 2.87
C LEU A 138 11.07 -1.51 4.10
N ASN A 139 12.19 -2.16 4.41
CA ASN A 139 13.04 -1.81 5.55
C ASN A 139 13.50 -0.35 5.49
N GLN A 140 13.98 0.08 4.32
CA GLN A 140 14.42 1.45 4.09
C GLN A 140 13.29 2.46 4.21
N PHE A 141 12.12 2.15 3.63
CA PHE A 141 10.94 3.02 3.72
C PHE A 141 10.48 3.19 5.17
N TYR A 142 10.41 2.09 5.91
CA TYR A 142 9.95 2.05 7.29
C TYR A 142 10.87 2.81 8.24
N HIS A 143 12.18 2.58 8.14
CA HIS A 143 13.11 3.11 9.12
C HIS A 143 13.71 4.45 8.73
N SER A 144 13.80 4.77 7.43
CA SER A 144 14.39 6.01 6.92
C SER A 144 15.82 6.25 7.46
N ARG A 145 16.68 5.21 7.51
CA ARG A 145 18.06 5.23 8.03
C ARG A 145 19.15 5.68 7.03
N GLY A 146 19.78 6.84 7.19
CA GLY A 146 20.96 7.21 6.39
C GLY A 146 21.08 8.71 6.15
N LYS A 147 21.94 9.14 5.21
CA LYS A 147 22.08 10.56 4.80
C LYS A 147 20.93 11.04 3.89
N TYR A 148 19.72 10.54 4.09
CA TYR A 148 18.63 10.66 3.13
C TYR A 148 18.12 12.09 2.94
N ARG A 149 17.75 12.40 1.69
CA ARG A 149 16.93 13.57 1.36
C ARG A 149 15.44 13.33 1.65
N ALA A 150 15.00 12.08 1.65
CA ALA A 150 13.61 11.65 1.76
C ALA A 150 13.31 11.01 3.12
N THR A 151 12.07 11.14 3.60
CA THR A 151 11.65 10.48 4.85
C THR A 151 10.32 9.76 4.72
N GLY A 152 10.37 8.43 4.62
CA GLY A 152 9.19 7.56 4.59
C GLY A 152 8.44 7.54 5.92
N CYS A 153 8.58 6.47 6.70
CA CYS A 153 7.87 6.32 7.98
C CYS A 153 8.64 6.80 9.22
N LYS A 154 9.94 7.11 9.10
CA LYS A 154 10.77 7.59 10.24
C LYS A 154 10.69 6.68 11.47
N SER A 155 10.61 5.37 11.28
CA SER A 155 10.46 4.38 12.34
C SER A 155 9.18 4.51 13.20
N LYS A 156 8.18 5.28 12.75
CA LYS A 156 6.91 5.49 13.46
C LYS A 156 5.88 4.43 13.03
N LYS A 157 5.30 3.75 14.03
CA LYS A 157 4.17 2.83 13.83
C LYS A 157 2.94 3.56 13.29
N ASN A 158 2.02 2.81 12.71
CA ASN A 158 0.80 3.32 12.06
C ASN A 158 1.11 4.27 10.89
N CYS A 159 2.18 3.99 10.16
CA CYS A 159 2.54 4.72 8.96
C CYS A 159 1.77 4.15 7.76
N SER A 160 0.85 4.93 7.21
CA SER A 160 0.10 4.55 6.00
C SER A 160 0.83 4.97 4.73
N PHE A 161 0.81 4.08 3.74
CA PHE A 161 1.39 4.29 2.42
C PHE A 161 0.61 3.52 1.36
N THR A 162 0.63 4.01 0.12
CA THR A 162 0.05 3.34 -1.04
C THR A 162 1.15 2.63 -1.82
N VAL A 163 0.89 1.42 -2.28
CA VAL A 163 1.78 0.67 -3.17
C VAL A 163 1.56 1.07 -4.63
N ALA A 164 2.64 1.37 -5.34
CA ALA A 164 2.66 1.62 -6.77
C ALA A 164 3.78 0.83 -7.46
N PHE A 165 3.73 0.75 -8.79
CA PHE A 165 4.63 -0.06 -9.60
C PHE A 165 5.30 0.80 -10.66
N LYS A 166 6.60 0.59 -10.90
CA LYS A 166 7.35 1.29 -11.95
C LYS A 166 8.18 0.33 -12.79
N GLY A 167 8.80 0.86 -13.85
CA GLY A 167 9.67 0.11 -14.74
C GLY A 167 8.95 -0.42 -15.98
N SER A 168 9.72 -0.74 -17.01
CA SER A 168 9.24 -1.17 -18.33
C SER A 168 8.43 -2.47 -18.28
N LYS A 169 8.76 -3.37 -17.36
CA LYS A 169 8.10 -4.68 -17.19
C LYS A 169 6.64 -4.56 -16.78
N THR A 170 6.19 -3.43 -16.22
CA THR A 170 4.77 -3.18 -15.94
C THR A 170 3.89 -3.32 -17.19
N LYS A 171 4.44 -3.05 -18.38
CA LYS A 171 3.77 -3.22 -19.68
C LYS A 171 3.68 -4.67 -20.13
N THR A 172 4.48 -5.56 -19.55
CA THR A 172 4.59 -6.97 -19.94
C THR A 172 4.01 -7.95 -18.93
N ILE A 173 4.12 -7.66 -17.63
CA ILE A 173 3.56 -8.47 -16.55
C ILE A 173 2.04 -8.32 -16.59
N GLY A 174 1.33 -9.39 -16.94
CA GLY A 174 -0.11 -9.38 -17.21
C GLY A 174 -0.93 -8.58 -16.18
N PRO A 175 -0.86 -8.89 -14.89
CA PRO A 175 -1.61 -8.17 -13.86
C PRO A 175 -1.16 -6.73 -13.60
N CYS A 176 0.07 -6.34 -13.99
CA CYS A 176 0.60 -4.98 -13.79
C CYS A 176 0.26 -4.02 -14.94
N LYS A 177 -0.36 -4.49 -16.02
CA LYS A 177 -0.73 -3.62 -17.15
C LYS A 177 -1.82 -2.62 -16.73
N LYS A 178 -1.89 -1.47 -17.43
CA LYS A 178 -2.99 -0.48 -17.31
C LYS A 178 -4.37 -1.13 -17.46
N THR A 179 -4.46 -2.13 -18.34
CA THR A 179 -5.58 -3.07 -18.41
C THR A 179 -5.11 -4.44 -17.94
N PRO A 180 -5.31 -4.80 -16.65
CA PRO A 180 -4.76 -6.02 -16.07
C PRO A 180 -5.29 -7.29 -16.74
N ASN A 181 -4.38 -8.20 -17.09
CA ASN A 181 -4.74 -9.58 -17.41
C ASN A 181 -4.75 -10.41 -16.12
N CYS A 182 -5.94 -10.75 -15.65
CA CYS A 182 -6.16 -11.45 -14.38
C CYS A 182 -6.16 -12.97 -14.46
N LYS A 183 -5.54 -13.54 -15.50
CA LYS A 183 -5.30 -14.98 -15.58
C LYS A 183 -4.18 -15.38 -14.60
N ASN A 184 -4.52 -16.22 -13.62
CA ASN A 184 -3.54 -16.88 -12.75
C ASN A 184 -2.63 -17.77 -13.61
N ASP A 185 -1.32 -17.61 -13.49
CA ASP A 185 -0.32 -18.39 -14.23
C ASP A 185 0.01 -19.75 -13.56
N GLY A 186 -0.74 -20.10 -12.51
CA GLY A 186 -0.54 -21.31 -11.71
C GLY A 186 0.32 -21.07 -10.46
N ASN A 187 0.94 -19.90 -10.34
CA ASN A 187 1.82 -19.57 -9.22
C ASN A 187 1.17 -18.62 -8.19
N GLN A 188 -0.10 -18.21 -8.33
CA GLN A 188 -0.79 -17.42 -7.30
C GLN A 188 -1.65 -18.34 -6.43
N TRP A 189 -1.39 -18.29 -5.13
CA TRP A 189 -1.99 -19.17 -4.14
C TRP A 189 -2.46 -18.36 -2.95
N THR A 190 -3.40 -18.90 -2.19
CA THR A 190 -3.64 -18.52 -0.79
C THR A 190 -3.06 -19.61 0.11
N LYS A 191 -3.28 -19.52 1.42
CA LYS A 191 -2.97 -20.62 2.33
C LYS A 191 -3.74 -21.90 2.01
N THR A 192 -4.95 -21.80 1.46
CA THR A 192 -5.84 -22.96 1.26
C THR A 192 -5.66 -23.63 -0.10
N GLY A 193 -4.98 -23.00 -1.05
CA GLY A 193 -4.74 -23.59 -2.36
C GLY A 193 -4.47 -22.57 -3.46
N PRO A 194 -4.47 -23.00 -4.74
CA PRO A 194 -4.38 -22.09 -5.87
C PRO A 194 -5.53 -21.10 -5.87
N VAL A 195 -5.26 -19.82 -6.15
CA VAL A 195 -6.32 -18.81 -6.28
C VAL A 195 -7.18 -19.14 -7.49
N ARG A 196 -8.47 -19.40 -7.28
CA ARG A 196 -9.39 -19.74 -8.38
C ARG A 196 -9.91 -18.49 -9.09
N ARG A 197 -10.45 -18.67 -10.30
CA ARG A 197 -10.93 -17.57 -11.16
C ARG A 197 -12.23 -16.97 -10.63
N ASP A 198 -13.08 -17.80 -10.04
CA ASP A 198 -14.38 -17.50 -9.43
C ASP A 198 -14.26 -16.89 -8.01
N GLU A 199 -13.14 -17.13 -7.32
CA GLU A 199 -12.80 -16.48 -6.04
C GLU A 199 -12.32 -15.02 -6.23
N ILE A 200 -12.77 -14.32 -7.28
CA ILE A 200 -12.69 -12.86 -7.29
C ILE A 200 -13.77 -12.43 -6.30
N GLU A 201 -13.37 -11.99 -5.10
CA GLU A 201 -14.27 -11.19 -4.27
C GLU A 201 -14.67 -9.99 -5.11
N GLU A 202 -15.86 -10.00 -5.74
CA GLU A 202 -16.38 -8.86 -6.49
C GLU A 202 -16.44 -7.65 -5.56
N PRO A 203 -15.70 -6.57 -5.82
CA PRO A 203 -16.03 -5.28 -5.26
C PRO A 203 -17.04 -4.61 -6.19
N GLN A 204 -17.85 -3.72 -5.61
CA GLN A 204 -18.83 -2.91 -6.33
C GLN A 204 -18.23 -2.04 -7.45
N GLN A 205 -16.89 -1.90 -7.54
CA GLN A 205 -16.17 -1.36 -8.70
C GLN A 205 -14.76 -1.99 -8.87
N PRO A 206 -14.29 -2.22 -10.11
CA PRO A 206 -12.92 -2.65 -10.36
C PRO A 206 -11.93 -1.57 -9.90
N ALA A 207 -10.78 -1.96 -9.34
CA ALA A 207 -9.73 -1.03 -8.99
C ALA A 207 -9.17 -0.40 -10.27
N THR A 208 -9.52 0.86 -10.55
CA THR A 208 -8.99 1.59 -11.71
C THR A 208 -7.47 1.71 -11.58
N VAL A 209 -6.74 1.12 -12.52
CA VAL A 209 -5.29 1.29 -12.62
C VAL A 209 -5.02 2.53 -13.47
N VAL A 210 -4.23 3.43 -12.92
CA VAL A 210 -3.91 4.73 -13.51
C VAL A 210 -2.41 4.89 -13.62
N GLU A 211 -1.96 5.54 -14.69
CA GLU A 211 -0.57 5.90 -14.89
C GLU A 211 -0.36 7.36 -14.46
N TYR A 212 0.73 7.63 -13.78
CA TYR A 212 1.11 8.95 -13.31
C TYR A 212 2.53 9.26 -13.74
N LYS A 213 2.77 10.51 -14.12
CA LYS A 213 4.11 11.02 -14.41
C LYS A 213 4.71 11.64 -13.16
N LEU A 214 5.99 11.39 -12.92
CA LEU A 214 6.73 11.97 -11.80
C LEU A 214 7.44 13.26 -12.19
N ARG A 215 7.52 14.21 -11.25
CA ARG A 215 7.98 15.58 -11.51
C ARG A 215 9.49 15.67 -11.74
N ARG A 216 10.30 15.04 -10.87
CA ARG A 216 11.76 15.21 -10.86
C ARG A 216 12.45 14.24 -11.80
N SER A 217 12.08 12.96 -11.74
CA SER A 217 12.67 11.89 -12.55
C SER A 217 12.11 11.87 -13.99
N GLY A 218 10.84 12.27 -14.17
CA GLY A 218 10.12 12.06 -15.43
C GLY A 218 9.65 10.61 -15.62
N ASP A 219 9.93 9.71 -14.67
CA ASP A 219 9.45 8.32 -14.67
C ASP A 219 7.91 8.26 -14.64
N THR A 220 7.37 7.11 -15.04
CA THR A 220 5.95 6.81 -14.92
C THR A 220 5.71 5.71 -13.89
N ILE A 221 4.64 5.84 -13.11
CA ILE A 221 4.21 4.82 -12.15
C ILE A 221 2.77 4.39 -12.44
N LEU A 222 2.47 3.13 -12.14
CA LEU A 222 1.13 2.56 -12.17
C LEU A 222 0.61 2.40 -10.75
N ALA A 223 -0.54 3.01 -10.46
CA ALA A 223 -1.13 3.07 -9.14
C ALA A 223 -2.67 3.09 -9.22
N SER A 224 -3.33 3.25 -8.07
CA SER A 224 -4.78 3.51 -8.00
C SER A 224 -5.12 4.94 -8.39
N ASP A 225 -6.37 5.18 -8.79
CA ASP A 225 -6.91 6.47 -9.22
C ASP A 225 -7.14 7.49 -8.09
N ASP A 226 -6.89 7.11 -6.84
CA ASP A 226 -7.06 7.95 -5.67
C ASP A 226 -5.84 8.85 -5.37
N LEU A 227 -4.80 8.80 -6.20
CA LEU A 227 -3.61 9.64 -6.08
C LEU A 227 -3.76 10.94 -6.87
N GLN A 228 -3.09 12.00 -6.39
CA GLN A 228 -3.20 13.35 -6.94
C GLN A 228 -1.82 14.03 -7.12
N PRO A 229 -1.71 15.06 -7.98
CA PRO A 229 -0.52 15.89 -8.08
C PRO A 229 -0.03 16.38 -6.72
N GLY A 230 1.27 16.26 -6.48
CA GLY A 230 1.92 16.63 -5.23
C GLY A 230 1.98 15.53 -4.17
N ASP A 231 1.31 14.39 -4.34
CA ASP A 231 1.56 13.21 -3.50
C ASP A 231 3.04 12.78 -3.62
N LEU A 232 3.62 12.34 -2.49
CA LEU A 232 5.04 12.04 -2.37
C LEU A 232 5.31 10.60 -2.80
N VAL A 233 6.27 10.42 -3.70
CA VAL A 233 6.66 9.14 -4.26
C VAL A 233 8.05 8.77 -3.77
N TYR A 234 8.17 7.59 -3.19
CA TYR A 234 9.41 7.04 -2.66
C TYR A 234 9.86 5.87 -3.54
N HIS A 235 11.11 5.92 -3.98
CA HIS A 235 11.77 4.81 -4.66
C HIS A 235 13.14 4.55 -4.07
N ILE A 236 13.54 3.29 -4.11
CA ILE A 236 14.87 2.84 -3.69
C ILE A 236 15.83 2.98 -4.85
N VAL A 237 17.03 3.46 -4.55
CA VAL A 237 18.15 3.55 -5.49
C VAL A 237 19.32 2.76 -4.91
N GLU A 238 19.90 1.87 -5.71
CA GLU A 238 21.11 1.14 -5.34
C GLU A 238 22.32 1.96 -5.77
N ARG A 239 23.26 2.27 -4.87
CA ARG A 239 24.47 3.05 -5.20
C ARG A 239 25.43 2.26 -6.08
N ASN A 240 25.61 0.98 -5.76
CA ASN A 240 26.42 0.04 -6.52
C ASN A 240 25.56 -1.19 -6.88
N ALA A 241 25.22 -1.30 -8.17
CA ALA A 241 24.36 -2.37 -8.68
C ALA A 241 24.97 -3.77 -8.51
N THR A 242 26.30 -3.90 -8.60
CA THR A 242 27.00 -5.19 -8.43
C THR A 242 26.91 -5.65 -6.97
N LEU A 243 27.26 -4.76 -6.04
CA LEU A 243 27.15 -5.05 -4.60
C LEU A 243 25.70 -5.34 -4.20
N ALA A 244 24.73 -4.62 -4.77
CA ALA A 244 23.32 -4.89 -4.50
C ALA A 244 22.92 -6.29 -5.01
N GLU A 245 23.33 -6.70 -6.21
CA GLU A 245 23.07 -8.05 -6.72
C GLU A 245 23.69 -9.12 -5.80
N GLU A 246 24.93 -8.92 -5.34
CA GLU A 246 25.60 -9.83 -4.40
C GLU A 246 24.86 -9.92 -3.07
N GLN A 247 24.52 -8.78 -2.47
CA GLN A 247 23.79 -8.72 -1.18
C GLN A 247 22.42 -9.39 -1.27
N HIS A 248 21.65 -9.13 -2.34
CA HIS A 248 20.34 -9.73 -2.54
C HIS A 248 20.39 -11.21 -2.86
N SER A 249 21.41 -11.66 -3.61
CA SER A 249 21.60 -13.08 -3.96
C SER A 249 22.15 -13.90 -2.80
N GLY A 250 22.96 -13.30 -1.93
CA GLY A 250 23.55 -13.95 -0.75
C GLY A 250 22.67 -13.88 0.51
N HIS A 251 21.54 -13.17 0.47
CA HIS A 251 20.66 -13.01 1.63
C HIS A 251 20.04 -14.34 2.05
N VAL A 252 20.18 -14.69 3.33
CA VAL A 252 19.52 -15.86 3.92
C VAL A 252 18.30 -15.38 4.71
N PHE A 253 17.11 -15.70 4.21
CA PHE A 253 15.87 -15.27 4.83
C PHE A 253 15.64 -15.90 6.21
N ASN A 254 15.27 -15.06 7.19
CA ASN A 254 14.87 -15.49 8.52
C ASN A 254 13.44 -15.02 8.83
N GLU A 255 12.51 -15.98 8.99
CA GLU A 255 11.09 -15.69 9.20
C GLU A 255 10.77 -14.96 10.52
N PHE A 256 11.69 -14.99 11.49
CA PHE A 256 11.55 -14.39 12.81
C PHE A 256 12.25 -13.04 12.97
N ALA A 257 13.14 -12.67 12.04
CA ALA A 257 13.97 -11.48 12.13
C ALA A 257 13.30 -10.19 11.61
N GLY A 258 12.08 -10.28 11.08
CA GLY A 258 11.33 -9.12 10.57
C GLY A 258 11.99 -8.47 9.36
N VAL A 259 11.81 -7.16 9.19
CA VAL A 259 12.47 -6.39 8.11
C VAL A 259 13.89 -5.97 8.48
N GLU A 260 14.25 -6.04 9.77
CA GLU A 260 15.54 -5.69 10.31
C GLU A 260 16.66 -6.62 9.79
N GLN A 261 16.30 -7.82 9.29
CA GLN A 261 17.23 -8.71 8.60
C GLN A 261 17.91 -8.08 7.38
N TYR A 262 17.34 -7.02 6.82
CA TYR A 262 17.88 -6.31 5.66
C TYR A 262 18.79 -5.14 6.05
N ASP A 263 19.06 -4.92 7.35
CA ASP A 263 19.78 -3.75 7.83
C ASP A 263 21.20 -3.61 7.25
N TYR A 264 21.87 -4.73 6.96
CA TYR A 264 23.21 -4.75 6.39
C TYR A 264 23.27 -4.26 4.92
N MET A 265 22.13 -4.22 4.23
CA MET A 265 22.05 -3.74 2.84
C MET A 265 21.93 -2.21 2.77
N ASN A 266 21.63 -1.56 3.90
CA ASN A 266 21.27 -0.14 3.92
C ASN A 266 22.42 0.78 3.51
N ASP A 267 23.68 0.35 3.65
CA ASP A 267 24.85 1.15 3.27
C ASP A 267 24.99 1.35 1.75
N ASN A 268 24.40 0.44 0.97
CA ASN A 268 24.43 0.47 -0.50
C ASN A 268 23.09 0.90 -1.13
N MET A 269 22.09 1.27 -0.30
CA MET A 269 20.76 1.64 -0.76
C MET A 269 20.38 3.03 -0.25
N ASP A 270 19.95 3.88 -1.18
CA ASP A 270 19.34 5.16 -0.89
C ASP A 270 17.83 5.14 -1.12
N MET A 271 17.15 6.09 -0.48
CA MET A 271 15.77 6.43 -0.77
C MET A 271 15.71 7.83 -1.33
N GLU A 272 15.12 7.94 -2.50
CA GLU A 272 14.82 9.22 -3.14
C GLU A 272 13.33 9.54 -3.03
N GLU A 273 13.04 10.83 -3.03
CA GLU A 273 11.68 11.37 -3.02
C GLU A 273 11.44 12.15 -4.32
N ASP A 274 10.33 11.80 -4.97
CA ASP A 274 9.74 12.50 -6.09
C ASP A 274 8.29 12.88 -5.74
N GLU A 275 7.60 13.53 -6.66
CA GLU A 275 6.20 13.92 -6.52
C GLU A 275 5.43 13.55 -7.78
N ILE A 276 4.15 13.20 -7.62
CA ILE A 276 3.25 13.07 -8.76
C ILE A 276 3.12 14.45 -9.43
N LEU A 277 3.42 14.51 -10.72
CA LEU A 277 3.21 15.69 -11.55
C LEU A 277 1.76 15.73 -12.02
N GLU A 278 1.32 14.67 -12.69
CA GLU A 278 0.01 14.57 -13.32
C GLU A 278 -0.37 13.10 -13.61
N ARG A 279 -1.65 12.89 -13.91
CA ARG A 279 -2.23 11.64 -14.39
C ARG A 279 -2.15 11.58 -15.92
N ILE A 280 -1.81 10.42 -16.49
CA ILE A 280 -1.66 10.18 -17.95
C ILE A 280 -2.39 8.92 -18.47
#